data_AF-A0A7X2P5N5-F1
#
_entry.id   AF-A0A7X2P5N5-F1
#
_cell.length_a   1.000
_cell.length_b   1.000
_cell.length_c   1.000
_cell.angle_alpha   90.00
_cell.angle_beta   90.00
_cell.angle_gamma   90.00
#
_symmetry.space_group_name_H-M   'P 1'
#
loop_
_entity.id
_entity.type
_entity.pdbx_description
1 polymer ?
#
loop_
_entity_poly.entity_id
_entity_poly.type
_entity_poly.pdbx_seq_one_letter_code
_entity_poly.pdbx_strand_id
1 'polypeptide(L)'
;MTPVYPDDIVKQLLFDPISLGADKLCILSHHATPSMASWLLKSFEELCVSDITVELIIGSTINEGIDNISHDGFKELQGDRYSKIYKNFTCSYLYQGSVPKTNLYIWLKDDIPICAYSGTFEFTQASLLRNCNNSLDLYNPYDAYRKYENAVNRSIFCNHAEVEDYIIVSLQSNSQDLFRPRSADQSIHLSFLTRTGEVGKRSGLNWGQRHGRNKNEAYIPLPIHIATSGFFPLNKQHFLVVTDDHHTLLLRVEQQNDKAITTPASNALLGEYFRNRLGLPNGAYVHTSDLINYGRTDVSFIKIDDEQYYMDFSINTES
;
A
#
# COMPACT_ATOMS: atom_id res chain seq x y z
N MET A 1 -3.56 20.29 -11.75
CA MET A 1 -4.49 19.24 -12.22
C MET A 1 -5.34 18.86 -11.03
N THR A 2 -6.62 19.17 -11.06
CA THR A 2 -7.61 18.68 -10.09
C THR A 2 -7.60 17.15 -10.13
N PRO A 3 -7.53 16.44 -8.99
CA PRO A 3 -7.65 15.00 -9.00
C PRO A 3 -9.03 14.63 -9.55
N VAL A 4 -9.03 13.81 -10.59
CA VAL A 4 -10.24 13.17 -11.09
C VAL A 4 -10.49 12.01 -10.15
N TYR A 5 -11.43 12.17 -9.22
CA TYR A 5 -11.86 11.06 -8.36
C TYR A 5 -12.60 10.05 -9.24
N PRO A 6 -12.24 8.75 -9.17
CA PRO A 6 -13.09 7.71 -9.70
C PRO A 6 -14.32 7.63 -8.78
N ASP A 7 -15.49 7.91 -9.34
CA ASP A 7 -16.82 7.79 -8.73
C ASP A 7 -17.19 8.77 -7.58
N ASP A 8 -18.45 9.23 -7.65
CA ASP A 8 -19.10 10.13 -6.70
C ASP A 8 -19.07 9.57 -5.26
N ILE A 9 -19.10 8.23 -5.12
CA ILE A 9 -19.16 7.55 -3.82
C ILE A 9 -17.86 7.68 -3.02
N VAL A 10 -16.69 7.49 -3.64
CA VAL A 10 -15.40 7.56 -2.91
C VAL A 10 -15.19 8.96 -2.36
N LYS A 11 -15.53 9.96 -3.16
CA LYS A 11 -15.47 11.37 -2.75
C LYS A 11 -16.41 11.64 -1.58
N GLN A 12 -17.67 11.24 -1.68
CA GLN A 12 -18.67 11.40 -0.62
C GLN A 12 -18.26 10.68 0.68
N LEU A 13 -17.71 9.49 0.56
CA LEU A 13 -17.35 8.64 1.69
C LEU A 13 -16.08 9.11 2.41
N LEU A 14 -15.04 9.47 1.66
CA LEU A 14 -13.67 9.64 2.18
C LEU A 14 -13.14 11.06 2.13
N PHE A 15 -13.81 12.00 1.46
CA PHE A 15 -13.26 13.36 1.26
C PHE A 15 -14.25 14.48 1.60
N ASP A 16 -15.53 14.38 1.22
CA ASP A 16 -16.51 15.43 1.48
C ASP A 16 -16.65 15.79 2.98
N PRO A 17 -16.60 14.83 3.93
CA PRO A 17 -16.67 15.14 5.37
C PRO A 17 -15.54 16.04 5.90
N ILE A 18 -14.40 16.08 5.21
CA ILE A 18 -13.27 16.96 5.55
C ILE A 18 -13.70 18.44 5.41
N SER A 19 -14.54 18.74 4.42
CA SER A 19 -15.07 20.10 4.21
C SER A 19 -16.03 20.53 5.33
N LEU A 20 -16.53 19.59 6.14
CA LEU A 20 -17.34 19.84 7.34
C LEU A 20 -16.46 20.07 8.59
N GLY A 21 -15.13 19.99 8.45
CA GLY A 21 -14.17 20.13 9.52
C GLY A 21 -13.92 18.84 10.31
N ALA A 22 -14.18 17.67 9.71
CA ALA A 22 -13.82 16.40 10.31
C ALA A 22 -12.29 16.24 10.41
N ASP A 23 -11.83 15.68 11.52
CA ASP A 23 -10.41 15.47 11.84
C ASP A 23 -10.07 14.00 12.12
N LYS A 24 -11.08 13.12 12.18
CA LYS A 24 -10.89 11.69 12.41
C LYS A 24 -11.87 10.85 11.61
N LEU A 25 -11.35 9.82 10.96
CA LEU A 25 -12.09 8.78 10.25
C LEU A 25 -11.89 7.44 10.95
N CYS A 26 -12.94 6.92 11.56
CA CYS A 26 -13.00 5.57 12.14
C CYS A 26 -13.65 4.62 11.13
N ILE A 27 -12.95 3.55 10.77
CA ILE A 27 -13.39 2.56 9.77
C ILE A 27 -13.52 1.20 10.44
N LEU A 28 -14.73 0.62 10.40
CA LEU A 28 -14.95 -0.77 10.76
C LEU A 28 -15.32 -1.53 9.49
N SER A 29 -14.39 -2.33 8.97
CA SER A 29 -14.55 -3.04 7.71
C SER A 29 -14.41 -4.55 7.91
N HIS A 30 -15.12 -5.34 7.10
CA HIS A 30 -15.00 -6.79 7.07
C HIS A 30 -13.62 -7.17 6.57
N HIS A 31 -13.29 -6.83 5.32
CA HIS A 31 -11.91 -6.87 4.78
C HIS A 31 -11.31 -5.48 4.62
N ALA A 32 -9.98 -5.40 4.61
CA ALA A 32 -9.25 -4.21 4.22
C ALA A 32 -7.90 -4.57 3.61
N THR A 33 -7.36 -3.73 2.74
CA THR A 33 -6.02 -3.91 2.16
C THR A 33 -5.05 -2.80 2.59
N PRO A 34 -3.75 -3.11 2.81
CA PRO A 34 -2.73 -2.09 3.07
C PRO A 34 -2.64 -1.08 1.91
N SER A 35 -2.83 -1.54 0.68
CA SER A 35 -2.85 -0.69 -0.52
C SER A 35 -3.94 0.39 -0.45
N MET A 36 -5.16 0.06 -0.01
CA MET A 36 -6.24 1.04 0.15
C MET A 36 -5.95 2.06 1.25
N ALA A 37 -5.42 1.61 2.40
CA ALA A 37 -5.00 2.49 3.48
C ALA A 37 -3.90 3.46 3.01
N SER A 38 -2.87 2.93 2.33
CA SER A 38 -1.79 3.71 1.76
C SER A 38 -2.30 4.73 0.72
N TRP A 39 -3.23 4.33 -0.14
CA TRP A 39 -3.85 5.19 -1.13
C TRP A 39 -4.60 6.35 -0.48
N LEU A 40 -5.36 6.09 0.59
CA LEU A 40 -6.11 7.12 1.30
C LEU A 40 -5.17 8.15 1.95
N LEU A 41 -4.16 7.67 2.68
CA LEU A 41 -3.18 8.52 3.35
C LEU A 41 -2.41 9.39 2.34
N LYS A 42 -2.01 8.81 1.21
CA LYS A 42 -1.33 9.56 0.16
C LYS A 42 -2.26 10.56 -0.53
N SER A 43 -3.52 10.19 -0.71
CA SER A 43 -4.54 11.08 -1.27
C SER A 43 -4.76 12.31 -0.39
N PHE A 44 -4.80 12.17 0.94
CA PHE A 44 -4.84 13.32 1.86
C PHE A 44 -3.61 14.23 1.71
N GLU A 45 -2.41 13.64 1.68
CA GLU A 45 -1.17 14.39 1.49
C GLU A 45 -1.17 15.17 0.16
N GLU A 46 -1.56 14.54 -0.95
CA GLU A 46 -1.60 15.16 -2.28
C GLU A 46 -2.66 16.28 -2.39
N LEU A 47 -3.69 16.23 -1.56
CA LEU A 47 -4.72 17.27 -1.44
C LEU A 47 -4.34 18.37 -0.44
N CYS A 48 -3.14 18.31 0.15
CA CYS A 48 -2.71 19.18 1.24
C CYS A 48 -3.65 19.15 2.45
N VAL A 49 -4.32 18.02 2.66
CA VAL A 49 -5.11 17.77 3.87
C VAL A 49 -4.15 17.23 4.93
N SER A 50 -4.07 17.95 6.04
CA SER A 50 -3.25 17.60 7.19
C SER A 50 -4.15 17.27 8.38
N ASP A 51 -3.56 16.63 9.39
CA ASP A 51 -4.16 16.43 10.71
C ASP A 51 -5.42 15.56 10.76
N ILE A 52 -5.71 14.77 9.71
CA ILE A 52 -6.73 13.72 9.79
C ILE A 52 -6.13 12.47 10.42
N THR A 53 -6.84 11.91 11.41
CA THR A 53 -6.58 10.59 11.98
C THR A 53 -7.42 9.53 11.32
N VAL A 54 -6.83 8.39 10.97
CA VAL A 54 -7.50 7.25 10.36
C VAL A 54 -7.33 6.02 11.26
N GLU A 55 -8.43 5.54 11.81
CA GLU A 55 -8.45 4.39 12.72
C GLU A 55 -9.24 3.23 12.09
N LEU A 56 -8.52 2.22 11.61
CA LEU A 56 -9.07 1.06 10.93
C LEU A 56 -9.20 -0.14 11.89
N ILE A 57 -10.34 -0.81 11.85
CA ILE A 57 -10.57 -2.11 12.47
C ILE A 57 -11.02 -3.11 11.38
N ILE A 58 -10.29 -4.21 11.25
CA ILE A 58 -10.58 -5.30 10.30
C ILE A 58 -11.30 -6.44 11.03
N GLY A 59 -12.46 -6.83 10.52
CA GLY A 59 -13.37 -7.76 11.18
C GLY A 59 -13.32 -9.22 10.74
N SER A 60 -12.92 -9.52 9.51
CA SER A 60 -12.85 -10.90 9.00
C SER A 60 -11.79 -11.76 9.71
N THR A 61 -10.82 -11.11 10.36
CA THR A 61 -9.72 -11.73 11.12
C THR A 61 -10.16 -12.73 12.19
N ILE A 62 -11.35 -12.58 12.77
CA ILE A 62 -11.91 -13.55 13.74
C ILE A 62 -12.13 -14.93 13.10
N ASN A 63 -12.65 -14.96 11.87
CA ASN A 63 -13.13 -16.20 11.23
C ASN A 63 -12.18 -16.71 10.15
N GLU A 64 -11.52 -15.79 9.44
CA GLU A 64 -10.73 -16.08 8.24
C GLU A 64 -9.23 -15.89 8.48
N GLY A 65 -8.86 -15.18 9.56
CA GLY A 65 -7.49 -14.73 9.77
C GLY A 65 -7.10 -13.58 8.82
N ILE A 66 -5.81 -13.42 8.62
CA ILE A 66 -5.22 -12.48 7.64
C ILE A 66 -4.02 -13.14 6.97
N ASP A 67 -3.74 -12.83 5.72
CA ASP A 67 -2.50 -13.29 5.08
C ASP A 67 -1.28 -12.55 5.62
N ASN A 68 -0.14 -13.24 5.71
CA ASN A 68 1.10 -12.66 6.23
C ASN A 68 1.58 -11.43 5.44
N ILE A 69 1.37 -11.39 4.12
CA ILE A 69 1.77 -10.24 3.28
C ILE A 69 0.96 -9.01 3.69
N SER A 70 -0.37 -9.12 3.79
CA SER A 70 -1.24 -8.03 4.27
C SER A 70 -0.96 -7.66 5.72
N HIS A 71 -0.72 -8.64 6.59
CA HIS A 71 -0.37 -8.42 8.00
C HIS A 71 0.88 -7.55 8.13
N ASP A 72 1.96 -7.93 7.45
CA ASP A 72 3.20 -7.17 7.44
C ASP A 72 3.02 -5.81 6.78
N GLY A 73 2.21 -5.71 5.72
CA GLY A 73 1.87 -4.44 5.08
C GLY A 73 1.17 -3.45 6.03
N PHE A 74 0.25 -3.92 6.87
CA PHE A 74 -0.38 -3.07 7.89
C PHE A 74 0.59 -2.71 9.02
N LYS A 75 1.44 -3.65 9.46
CA LYS A 75 2.49 -3.38 10.46
C LYS A 75 3.47 -2.33 9.98
N GLU A 76 3.90 -2.39 8.71
CA GLU A 76 4.76 -1.38 8.11
C GLU A 76 4.07 -0.01 8.09
N LEU A 77 2.81 0.07 7.64
CA LEU A 77 2.05 1.32 7.60
C LEU A 77 1.88 1.98 8.96
N GLN A 78 1.65 1.21 10.02
CA GLN A 78 1.54 1.72 11.39
C GLN A 78 2.89 1.85 12.11
N GLY A 79 3.95 1.25 11.56
CA GLY A 79 5.28 1.20 12.16
C GLY A 79 6.10 2.50 12.01
N ASP A 80 7.28 2.51 12.63
CA ASP A 80 8.14 3.70 12.76
C ASP A 80 8.54 4.37 11.44
N ARG A 81 8.65 3.59 10.36
CA ARG A 81 9.09 4.10 9.06
C ARG A 81 8.04 4.99 8.43
N TYR A 82 6.78 4.54 8.47
CA TYR A 82 5.64 5.28 7.92
C TYR A 82 5.04 6.24 8.94
N SER A 83 5.08 5.99 10.25
CA SER A 83 4.55 6.91 11.26
C SER A 83 5.25 8.28 11.27
N LYS A 84 6.50 8.36 10.81
CA LYS A 84 7.19 9.65 10.59
C LYS A 84 6.59 10.46 9.45
N ILE A 85 5.93 9.80 8.49
CA ILE A 85 5.32 10.37 7.29
C ILE A 85 3.81 10.55 7.50
N TYR A 86 3.14 9.49 7.94
CA TYR A 86 1.72 9.36 8.24
C TYR A 86 1.53 9.15 9.74
N LYS A 87 1.61 10.23 10.52
CA LYS A 87 1.55 10.18 12.00
C LYS A 87 0.24 9.67 12.58
N ASN A 88 -0.81 9.60 11.77
CA ASN A 88 -2.18 9.49 12.26
C ASN A 88 -2.90 8.26 11.68
N PHE A 89 -2.21 7.15 11.46
CA PHE A 89 -2.84 5.89 11.04
C PHE A 89 -2.69 4.79 12.08
N THR A 90 -3.81 4.13 12.41
CA THR A 90 -3.80 2.91 13.23
C THR A 90 -4.67 1.85 12.57
N CYS A 91 -4.24 0.60 12.67
CA CYS A 91 -4.94 -0.59 12.23
C CYS A 91 -5.03 -1.58 13.38
N SER A 92 -6.22 -2.14 13.58
CA SER A 92 -6.49 -3.18 14.58
C SER A 92 -7.25 -4.34 13.97
N TYR A 93 -7.13 -5.51 14.58
CA TYR A 93 -7.86 -6.71 14.22
C TYR A 93 -8.86 -7.05 15.30
N LEU A 94 -10.07 -7.41 14.90
CA LEU A 94 -11.01 -8.02 15.82
C LEU A 94 -10.59 -9.45 16.13
N TYR A 95 -10.58 -9.82 17.41
CA TYR A 95 -10.18 -11.18 17.82
C TYR A 95 -11.28 -11.94 18.58
N GLN A 96 -12.37 -11.26 18.97
CA GLN A 96 -13.49 -11.89 19.68
C GLN A 96 -14.81 -11.19 19.36
N GLY A 97 -15.94 -11.90 19.43
CA GLY A 97 -17.29 -11.38 19.23
C GLY A 97 -17.82 -11.53 17.80
N SER A 98 -18.87 -10.80 17.41
CA SER A 98 -19.48 -10.94 16.09
C SER A 98 -18.72 -10.16 15.01
N VAL A 99 -18.56 -10.76 13.85
CA VAL A 99 -18.04 -10.07 12.66
C VAL A 99 -19.04 -9.00 12.18
N PRO A 100 -18.59 -7.80 11.77
CA PRO A 100 -19.49 -6.78 11.23
C PRO A 100 -20.26 -7.31 10.02
N LYS A 101 -21.59 -7.13 10.01
CA LYS A 101 -22.45 -7.48 8.85
C LYS A 101 -22.40 -6.43 7.74
N THR A 102 -21.95 -5.23 8.08
CA THR A 102 -21.87 -4.05 7.21
C THR A 102 -20.61 -3.29 7.56
N ASN A 103 -19.99 -2.67 6.58
CA ASN A 103 -18.84 -1.80 6.77
C ASN A 103 -19.32 -0.41 7.21
N LEU A 104 -18.61 0.21 8.15
CA LEU A 104 -18.93 1.53 8.70
C LEU A 104 -17.76 2.49 8.49
N TYR A 105 -18.09 3.70 8.07
CA TYR A 105 -17.14 4.81 7.88
C TYR A 105 -17.69 5.99 8.65
N ILE A 106 -17.00 6.39 9.71
CA ILE A 106 -17.52 7.31 10.72
C ILE A 106 -16.55 8.47 10.82
N TRP A 107 -17.04 9.66 10.54
CA TRP A 107 -16.26 10.88 10.63
C TRP A 107 -16.59 11.62 11.91
N LEU A 108 -15.54 12.01 12.61
CA LEU A 108 -15.59 12.77 13.85
C LEU A 108 -14.92 14.12 13.66
N LYS A 109 -15.33 15.06 14.50
CA LYS A 109 -14.67 16.33 14.75
C LYS A 109 -14.54 16.50 16.25
N ASP A 110 -13.33 16.70 16.76
CA ASP A 110 -13.07 16.84 18.19
C ASP A 110 -13.72 15.70 19.02
N ASP A 111 -13.58 14.45 18.53
CA ASP A 111 -14.19 13.23 19.09
C ASP A 111 -15.74 13.19 19.12
N ILE A 112 -16.41 14.08 18.39
CA ILE A 112 -17.88 14.07 18.22
C ILE A 112 -18.20 13.53 16.82
N PRO A 113 -19.00 12.45 16.68
CA PRO A 113 -19.39 11.92 15.36
C PRO A 113 -20.32 12.88 14.64
N ILE A 114 -19.92 13.33 13.44
CA ILE A 114 -20.64 14.31 12.64
C ILE A 114 -21.35 13.70 11.43
N CYS A 115 -20.78 12.66 10.82
CA CYS A 115 -21.43 11.89 9.76
C CYS A 115 -20.96 10.43 9.78
N ALA A 116 -21.81 9.53 9.29
CA ALA A 116 -21.46 8.14 9.14
C ALA A 116 -22.15 7.54 7.91
N TYR A 117 -21.46 6.56 7.34
CA TYR A 117 -21.93 5.81 6.18
C TYR A 117 -21.84 4.33 6.48
N SER A 118 -22.80 3.57 5.96
CA SER A 118 -22.79 2.12 5.99
C SER A 118 -22.94 1.55 4.60
N GLY A 119 -22.32 0.40 4.34
CA GLY A 119 -22.52 -0.30 3.08
C GLY A 119 -21.88 -1.67 3.03
N THR A 120 -22.00 -2.30 1.87
CA THR A 120 -21.38 -3.60 1.54
C THR A 120 -19.96 -3.45 0.99
N PHE A 121 -19.54 -2.23 0.65
CA PHE A 121 -18.20 -1.97 0.13
C PHE A 121 -17.18 -2.07 1.26
N GLU A 122 -16.13 -2.83 1.01
CA GLU A 122 -15.05 -3.08 1.97
C GLU A 122 -13.95 -2.04 1.79
N PHE A 123 -13.06 -1.92 2.78
CA PHE A 123 -11.94 -0.98 2.71
C PHE A 123 -10.77 -1.54 1.87
N THR A 124 -11.06 -1.87 0.61
CA THR A 124 -10.12 -2.40 -0.39
C THR A 124 -10.18 -1.53 -1.64
N GLN A 125 -9.10 -1.50 -2.44
CA GLN A 125 -9.14 -0.73 -3.70
C GLN A 125 -10.07 -1.41 -4.71
N ALA A 126 -10.14 -2.75 -4.67
CA ALA A 126 -11.07 -3.50 -5.48
C ALA A 126 -12.53 -3.09 -5.24
N SER A 127 -12.91 -2.82 -3.98
CA SER A 127 -14.28 -2.43 -3.64
C SER A 127 -14.55 -0.95 -3.88
N LEU A 128 -13.58 -0.07 -3.60
CA LEU A 128 -13.80 1.38 -3.62
C LEU A 128 -13.32 2.08 -4.89
N LEU A 129 -12.24 1.62 -5.52
CA LEU A 129 -11.60 2.34 -6.64
C LEU A 129 -11.85 1.70 -8.00
N ARG A 130 -12.44 0.50 -8.05
CA ARG A 130 -12.87 -0.15 -9.28
C ARG A 130 -14.38 0.01 -9.43
N ASN A 131 -14.84 0.10 -10.68
CA ASN A 131 -16.26 0.24 -11.00
C ASN A 131 -17.08 -0.91 -10.39
N CYS A 132 -17.66 -0.68 -9.22
CA CYS A 132 -18.58 -1.57 -8.56
C CYS A 132 -19.91 -0.84 -8.39
N ASN A 133 -21.03 -1.53 -8.62
CA ASN A 133 -22.37 -1.01 -8.35
C ASN A 133 -22.60 -0.98 -6.83
N ASN A 134 -21.92 -0.05 -6.14
CA ASN A 134 -22.02 0.12 -4.71
C ASN A 134 -23.15 1.11 -4.39
N SER A 135 -23.91 0.83 -3.34
CA SER A 135 -24.85 1.79 -2.75
C SER A 135 -24.27 2.35 -1.45
N LEU A 136 -24.36 3.66 -1.29
CA LEU A 136 -23.93 4.37 -0.08
C LEU A 136 -25.16 4.71 0.74
N ASP A 137 -25.27 4.13 1.94
CA ASP A 137 -26.37 4.41 2.85
C ASP A 137 -25.90 5.36 3.97
N LEU A 138 -26.62 6.47 4.15
CA LEU A 138 -26.43 7.34 5.31
C LEU A 138 -26.79 6.58 6.58
N TYR A 139 -25.93 6.69 7.59
CA TYR A 139 -26.12 6.04 8.88
C TYR A 139 -26.14 7.07 10.01
N ASN A 140 -26.86 6.78 11.10
CA ASN A 140 -26.84 7.66 12.27
C ASN A 140 -25.41 7.70 12.86
N PRO A 141 -24.75 8.87 12.96
CA PRO A 141 -23.34 8.94 13.36
C PRO A 141 -23.07 8.42 14.77
N TYR A 142 -23.97 8.70 15.72
CA TYR A 142 -23.84 8.25 17.10
C TYR A 142 -24.03 6.74 17.25
N ASP A 143 -24.98 6.15 16.51
CA ASP A 143 -25.19 4.70 16.52
C ASP A 143 -24.04 3.94 15.85
N ALA A 144 -23.50 4.47 14.75
CA ALA A 144 -22.32 3.88 14.11
C ALA A 144 -21.10 3.97 15.04
N TYR A 145 -20.88 5.12 15.66
CA TYR A 145 -19.75 5.30 16.57
C TYR A 145 -19.84 4.38 17.79
N ARG A 146 -21.03 4.21 18.39
CA ARG A 146 -21.24 3.23 19.47
C ARG A 146 -20.87 1.80 19.06
N LYS A 147 -21.18 1.40 17.82
CA LYS A 147 -20.78 0.08 17.27
C LYS A 147 -19.27 -0.01 17.10
N TYR A 148 -18.64 1.06 16.64
CA TYR A 148 -17.19 1.14 16.50
C TYR A 148 -16.49 1.05 17.87
N GLU A 149 -16.91 1.82 18.87
CA GLU A 149 -16.37 1.75 20.23
C GLU A 149 -16.54 0.36 20.86
N ASN A 150 -17.67 -0.32 20.60
CA ASN A 150 -17.82 -1.71 21.02
C ASN A 150 -16.80 -2.63 20.33
N ALA A 151 -16.47 -2.37 19.06
CA ALA A 151 -15.44 -3.09 18.31
C ALA A 151 -14.02 -2.81 18.84
N VAL A 152 -13.71 -1.58 19.24
CA VAL A 152 -12.42 -1.19 19.84
C VAL A 152 -12.09 -2.07 21.06
N ASN A 153 -13.05 -2.24 21.97
CA ASN A 153 -12.89 -3.03 23.21
C ASN A 153 -12.55 -4.52 23.00
N ARG A 154 -12.65 -5.01 21.77
CA ARG A 154 -12.45 -6.41 21.37
C ARG A 154 -11.52 -6.53 20.16
N SER A 155 -10.67 -5.51 19.99
CA SER A 155 -9.66 -5.44 18.95
C SER A 155 -8.27 -5.30 19.54
N ILE A 156 -7.27 -5.67 18.75
CA ILE A 156 -5.85 -5.57 19.10
C ILE A 156 -5.11 -4.87 17.95
N PHE A 157 -4.16 -3.98 18.26
CA PHE A 157 -3.38 -3.31 17.22
C PHE A 157 -2.59 -4.31 16.38
N CYS A 158 -2.50 -4.07 15.07
CA CYS A 158 -1.82 -4.97 14.14
C CYS A 158 -0.32 -5.13 14.44
N ASN A 159 0.29 -4.14 15.10
CA ASN A 159 1.70 -4.11 15.49
C ASN A 159 1.92 -4.43 16.97
N HIS A 160 0.90 -4.89 17.70
CA HIS A 160 1.07 -5.36 19.06
C HIS A 160 1.98 -6.61 19.06
N ALA A 161 2.90 -6.71 20.02
CA ALA A 161 3.89 -7.79 20.06
C ALA A 161 3.26 -9.19 20.15
N GLU A 162 2.09 -9.29 20.77
CA GLU A 162 1.33 -10.53 20.97
C GLU A 162 0.16 -10.68 20.00
N VAL A 163 0.06 -9.86 18.93
CA VAL A 163 -1.08 -9.88 18.01
C VAL A 163 -1.38 -11.27 17.43
N GLU A 164 -0.34 -12.05 17.17
CA GLU A 164 -0.41 -13.40 16.60
C GLU A 164 -0.95 -14.45 17.60
N ASP A 165 -1.04 -14.13 18.90
CA ASP A 165 -1.69 -14.98 19.90
C ASP A 165 -3.22 -14.86 19.85
N TYR A 166 -3.74 -13.77 19.25
CA TYR A 166 -5.17 -13.44 19.22
C TYR A 166 -5.81 -13.70 17.85
N ILE A 167 -5.03 -13.73 16.78
CA ILE A 167 -5.53 -13.91 15.42
C ILE A 167 -4.72 -14.95 14.65
N ILE A 168 -5.34 -15.55 13.64
CA ILE A 168 -4.64 -16.46 12.73
C ILE A 168 -3.99 -15.63 11.63
N VAL A 169 -2.66 -15.60 11.60
CA VAL A 169 -1.91 -15.14 10.42
C VAL A 169 -1.67 -16.34 9.52
N SER A 170 -2.46 -16.44 8.46
CA SER A 170 -2.25 -17.44 7.43
C SER A 170 -0.95 -17.12 6.70
N LEU A 171 0.03 -18.01 6.85
CA LEU A 171 1.18 -17.98 5.98
C LEU A 171 0.66 -18.30 4.58
N GLN A 172 0.65 -17.31 3.68
CA GLN A 172 0.74 -17.59 2.25
C GLN A 172 2.10 -18.24 2.07
N SER A 173 2.12 -19.54 2.31
CA SER A 173 3.30 -20.34 2.62
C SER A 173 4.47 -20.04 1.68
N ASN A 174 5.68 -20.32 2.18
CA ASN A 174 6.91 -20.64 1.46
C ASN A 174 6.75 -21.69 0.32
N SER A 175 5.55 -21.90 -0.24
CA SER A 175 5.38 -22.60 -1.49
C SER A 175 6.05 -21.76 -2.56
N GLN A 176 7.19 -22.26 -3.04
CA GLN A 176 7.79 -21.83 -4.30
C GLN A 176 6.72 -21.68 -5.41
N ASP A 177 5.58 -22.36 -5.31
CA ASP A 177 4.43 -22.29 -6.22
C ASP A 177 3.57 -21.01 -6.15
N LEU A 178 3.57 -20.23 -5.06
CA LEU A 178 2.89 -18.93 -5.01
C LEU A 178 3.68 -17.86 -5.78
N PHE A 179 5.01 -17.89 -5.64
CA PHE A 179 5.94 -17.00 -6.32
C PHE A 179 6.50 -17.62 -7.61
N ARG A 180 5.83 -18.64 -8.16
CA ARG A 180 6.08 -19.14 -9.50
C ARG A 180 4.99 -18.60 -10.42
N PRO A 181 5.36 -18.03 -11.57
CA PRO A 181 4.37 -17.63 -12.56
C PRO A 181 3.60 -18.88 -13.03
N ARG A 182 2.27 -18.86 -12.85
CA ARG A 182 1.38 -19.94 -13.33
C ARG A 182 1.13 -19.84 -14.83
N SER A 183 1.41 -18.68 -15.41
CA SER A 183 1.44 -18.41 -16.84
C SER A 183 2.52 -17.38 -17.18
N ALA A 184 2.95 -17.32 -18.44
CA ALA A 184 3.94 -16.35 -18.90
C ALA A 184 3.49 -14.89 -18.65
N ASP A 185 2.18 -14.65 -18.64
CA ASP A 185 1.58 -13.33 -18.46
C ASP A 185 1.60 -12.83 -17.01
N GLN A 186 1.98 -13.71 -16.05
CA GLN A 186 2.07 -13.37 -14.63
C GLN A 186 3.46 -12.91 -14.19
N SER A 187 4.47 -12.94 -15.06
CA SER A 187 5.82 -12.46 -14.73
C SER A 187 6.30 -11.44 -15.74
N ILE A 188 6.92 -10.37 -15.27
CA ILE A 188 7.62 -9.38 -16.10
C ILE A 188 9.01 -9.10 -15.58
N HIS A 189 9.89 -8.62 -16.45
CA HIS A 189 11.24 -8.19 -16.09
C HIS A 189 11.43 -6.71 -16.44
N LEU A 190 11.88 -5.93 -15.46
CA LEU A 190 12.12 -4.49 -15.60
C LEU A 190 13.61 -4.20 -15.47
N SER A 191 14.23 -3.76 -16.56
CA SER A 191 15.66 -3.43 -16.58
C SER A 191 15.95 -2.11 -15.86
N PHE A 192 17.04 -2.07 -15.09
CA PHE A 192 17.62 -0.84 -14.54
C PHE A 192 18.55 -0.13 -15.55
N LEU A 193 18.91 -0.82 -16.64
CA LEU A 193 19.75 -0.25 -17.68
C LEU A 193 18.92 0.57 -18.65
N THR A 194 19.52 1.66 -19.12
CA THR A 194 18.98 2.45 -20.21
C THR A 194 19.27 1.76 -21.55
N ARG A 195 18.77 2.34 -22.64
CA ARG A 195 19.03 1.86 -24.01
C ARG A 195 20.51 1.81 -24.40
N THR A 196 21.38 2.51 -23.68
CA THR A 196 22.83 2.47 -23.92
C THR A 196 23.52 1.31 -23.19
N GLY A 197 22.79 0.50 -22.43
CA GLY A 197 23.35 -0.56 -21.58
C GLY A 197 23.95 -0.05 -20.27
N GLU A 198 23.81 1.25 -19.97
CA GLU A 198 24.28 1.85 -18.72
C GLU A 198 23.12 2.24 -17.81
N VAL A 199 23.37 2.25 -16.50
CA VAL A 199 22.44 2.86 -15.54
C VAL A 199 22.30 4.36 -15.81
N GLY A 200 21.08 4.88 -15.64
CA GLY A 200 20.81 6.29 -15.88
C GLY A 200 21.60 7.19 -14.92
N LYS A 201 22.19 8.28 -15.41
CA LYS A 201 22.97 9.21 -14.56
C LYS A 201 22.13 10.03 -13.58
N ARG A 202 20.86 10.29 -13.94
CA ARG A 202 19.90 11.13 -13.20
C ARG A 202 18.47 10.59 -13.35
N SER A 203 18.33 9.27 -13.45
CA SER A 203 17.07 8.55 -13.67
C SER A 203 17.18 7.14 -13.08
N GLY A 204 16.05 6.44 -12.96
CA GLY A 204 15.97 5.12 -12.32
C GLY A 204 16.53 5.17 -10.89
N LEU A 205 17.48 4.28 -10.59
CA LEU A 205 18.15 4.19 -9.28
C LEU A 205 18.92 5.46 -8.88
N ASN A 206 19.32 6.31 -9.84
CA ASN A 206 20.05 7.55 -9.61
C ASN A 206 19.19 8.82 -9.77
N TRP A 207 17.85 8.71 -9.72
CA TRP A 207 17.00 9.88 -9.89
C TRP A 207 17.27 11.00 -8.86
N GLY A 208 17.51 10.63 -7.60
CA GLY A 208 17.90 11.50 -6.50
C GLY A 208 19.27 12.16 -6.66
N GLN A 209 20.11 11.70 -7.61
CA GLN A 209 21.42 12.30 -7.87
C GLN A 209 21.35 13.67 -8.56
N ARG A 210 20.15 14.11 -8.94
CA ARG A 210 19.87 15.49 -9.36
C ARG A 210 20.22 16.51 -8.25
N HIS A 211 20.39 17.76 -8.66
CA HIS A 211 20.66 18.85 -7.74
C HIS A 211 19.43 19.12 -6.85
N GLY A 212 19.64 19.30 -5.54
CA GLY A 212 18.57 19.68 -4.58
C GLY A 212 17.55 18.58 -4.29
N ARG A 213 17.87 17.32 -4.57
CA ARG A 213 17.02 16.15 -4.35
C ARG A 213 17.56 15.29 -3.24
N ASN A 214 16.68 14.50 -2.60
CA ASN A 214 17.15 13.50 -1.65
C ASN A 214 17.89 12.42 -2.44
N LYS A 215 19.16 12.16 -2.06
CA LYS A 215 20.05 11.26 -2.81
C LYS A 215 19.57 9.81 -2.84
N ASN A 216 18.69 9.42 -1.92
CA ASN A 216 18.06 8.11 -1.93
C ASN A 216 16.90 7.99 -2.92
N GLU A 217 16.36 9.08 -3.47
CA GLU A 217 15.19 8.97 -4.33
C GLU A 217 15.48 8.14 -5.59
N ALA A 218 14.68 7.10 -5.82
CA ALA A 218 14.79 6.20 -6.95
C ALA A 218 13.40 5.81 -7.46
N TYR A 219 13.35 5.28 -8.68
CA TYR A 219 12.17 4.62 -9.24
C TYR A 219 12.60 3.43 -10.09
N ILE A 220 11.73 2.43 -10.23
CA ILE A 220 11.92 1.34 -11.20
C ILE A 220 11.33 1.79 -12.54
N PRO A 221 12.11 1.86 -13.63
CA PRO A 221 11.59 2.23 -14.94
C PRO A 221 10.51 1.26 -15.43
N LEU A 222 9.38 1.79 -15.89
CA LEU A 222 8.29 1.02 -16.47
C LEU A 222 8.14 1.34 -17.97
N PRO A 223 8.51 0.42 -18.88
CA PRO A 223 8.27 0.58 -20.30
C PRO A 223 6.78 0.69 -20.63
N ILE A 224 6.43 1.56 -21.59
CA ILE A 224 5.04 1.84 -21.94
C ILE A 224 4.24 0.60 -22.33
N HIS A 225 4.85 -0.36 -23.04
CA HIS A 225 4.16 -1.59 -23.46
C HIS A 225 3.78 -2.49 -22.28
N ILE A 226 4.49 -2.39 -21.14
CA ILE A 226 4.15 -3.07 -19.89
C ILE A 226 3.13 -2.24 -19.11
N ALA A 227 3.29 -0.91 -19.05
CA ALA A 227 2.28 -0.04 -18.42
C ALA A 227 0.89 -0.26 -19.03
N THR A 228 0.81 -0.42 -20.35
CA THR A 228 -0.45 -0.65 -21.08
C THR A 228 -0.89 -2.11 -21.15
N SER A 229 -0.15 -3.06 -20.57
CA SER A 229 -0.52 -4.49 -20.64
C SER A 229 -1.61 -4.89 -19.65
N GLY A 230 -1.89 -4.03 -18.65
CA GLY A 230 -2.77 -4.36 -17.52
C GLY A 230 -2.09 -5.17 -16.41
N PHE A 231 -0.77 -5.35 -16.48
CA PHE A 231 -0.01 -6.08 -15.45
C PHE A 231 -0.05 -5.37 -14.10
N PHE A 232 0.29 -4.07 -14.06
CA PHE A 232 0.23 -3.25 -12.86
C PHE A 232 -1.05 -2.42 -12.81
N PRO A 233 -1.56 -2.11 -11.60
CA PRO A 233 -2.67 -1.18 -11.48
C PRO A 233 -2.20 0.24 -11.83
N LEU A 234 -2.99 0.92 -12.66
CA LEU A 234 -2.76 2.31 -13.07
C LEU A 234 -3.66 3.27 -12.27
N ASN A 235 -3.68 4.55 -12.66
CA ASN A 235 -4.48 5.61 -12.04
C ASN A 235 -4.12 5.87 -10.57
N LYS A 236 -2.82 5.80 -10.26
CA LYS A 236 -2.27 5.96 -8.90
C LYS A 236 -2.80 4.94 -7.87
N GLN A 237 -3.43 3.85 -8.29
CA GLN A 237 -3.70 2.74 -7.38
C GLN A 237 -2.38 2.20 -6.82
N HIS A 238 -2.39 1.85 -5.54
CA HIS A 238 -1.23 1.29 -4.86
C HIS A 238 -1.29 -0.24 -4.93
N PHE A 239 -0.15 -0.88 -4.79
CA PHE A 239 -0.04 -2.32 -4.67
C PHE A 239 1.05 -2.69 -3.69
N LEU A 240 0.82 -3.78 -2.99
CA LEU A 240 1.71 -4.33 -2.00
C LEU A 240 2.69 -5.29 -2.68
N VAL A 241 3.94 -5.20 -2.29
CA VAL A 241 5.02 -6.02 -2.85
C VAL A 241 5.74 -6.70 -1.72
N VAL A 242 5.82 -8.03 -1.75
CA VAL A 242 6.76 -8.80 -0.95
C VAL A 242 8.00 -9.09 -1.79
N THR A 243 9.19 -8.85 -1.23
CA THR A 243 10.45 -9.04 -1.95
C THR A 243 11.06 -10.42 -1.71
N ASP A 244 12.02 -10.82 -2.54
CA ASP A 244 12.77 -12.08 -2.38
C ASP A 244 13.54 -12.18 -1.05
N ASP A 245 13.86 -11.05 -0.43
CA ASP A 245 14.48 -10.94 0.90
C ASP A 245 13.48 -10.55 2.01
N HIS A 246 12.19 -10.85 1.80
CA HIS A 246 11.11 -10.73 2.78
C HIS A 246 10.80 -9.30 3.27
N HIS A 247 11.15 -8.28 2.49
CA HIS A 247 10.68 -6.92 2.76
C HIS A 247 9.29 -6.70 2.15
N THR A 248 8.52 -5.83 2.80
CA THR A 248 7.21 -5.39 2.30
C THR A 248 7.30 -3.95 1.83
N LEU A 249 6.92 -3.70 0.58
CA LEU A 249 6.95 -2.39 -0.06
C LEU A 249 5.57 -2.04 -0.62
N LEU A 250 5.06 -0.85 -0.28
CA LEU A 250 3.92 -0.28 -0.98
C LEU A 250 4.41 0.51 -2.19
N LEU A 251 3.93 0.16 -3.37
CA LEU A 251 4.32 0.77 -4.64
C LEU A 251 3.11 1.33 -5.40
N ARG A 252 3.38 2.21 -6.36
CA ARG A 252 2.40 2.70 -7.34
C ARG A 252 3.07 3.04 -8.67
N VAL A 253 2.30 2.96 -9.75
CA VAL A 253 2.71 3.49 -11.06
C VAL A 253 2.37 4.98 -11.13
N GLU A 254 3.33 5.79 -11.57
CA GLU A 254 3.15 7.24 -11.71
C GLU A 254 4.14 7.89 -12.71
N GLN A 255 4.18 9.23 -12.66
CA GLN A 255 4.88 10.14 -13.56
C GLN A 255 4.29 10.19 -14.97
N GLN A 256 4.88 11.05 -15.80
CA GLN A 256 4.45 11.25 -17.18
C GLN A 256 4.50 9.92 -17.96
N ASN A 257 3.36 9.53 -18.51
CA ASN A 257 3.14 8.31 -19.28
C ASN A 257 3.38 7.01 -18.48
N ASP A 258 3.10 7.02 -17.17
CA ASP A 258 3.15 5.82 -16.32
C ASP A 258 4.51 5.11 -16.37
N LYS A 259 5.58 5.90 -16.49
CA LYS A 259 6.93 5.41 -16.80
C LYS A 259 7.73 4.96 -15.57
N ALA A 260 7.17 5.10 -14.37
CA ALA A 260 7.89 4.92 -13.12
C ALA A 260 7.03 4.17 -12.09
N ILE A 261 7.61 3.14 -11.50
CA ILE A 261 7.10 2.53 -10.25
C ILE A 261 7.86 3.15 -9.08
N THR A 262 7.12 3.62 -8.08
CA THR A 262 7.63 4.38 -6.94
C THR A 262 6.94 3.98 -5.64
N THR A 263 7.48 4.43 -4.52
CA THR A 263 6.86 4.32 -3.20
C THR A 263 6.03 5.58 -2.92
N PRO A 264 4.73 5.48 -2.58
CA PRO A 264 3.83 6.63 -2.47
C PRO A 264 4.24 7.59 -1.34
N ALA A 265 4.74 7.06 -0.22
CA ALA A 265 5.15 7.86 0.93
C ALA A 265 6.43 8.66 0.67
N SER A 266 7.43 8.03 0.04
CA SER A 266 8.68 8.70 -0.34
C SER A 266 9.50 7.83 -1.28
N ASN A 267 9.90 8.36 -2.43
CA ASN A 267 10.76 7.66 -3.41
C ASN A 267 12.14 7.30 -2.84
N ALA A 268 12.54 7.89 -1.71
CA ALA A 268 13.76 7.53 -1.00
C ALA A 268 13.71 6.09 -0.47
N LEU A 269 12.54 5.59 -0.06
CA LEU A 269 12.39 4.24 0.50
C LEU A 269 12.82 3.16 -0.49
N LEU A 270 12.47 3.34 -1.77
CA LEU A 270 12.82 2.41 -2.84
C LEU A 270 14.32 2.45 -3.14
N GLY A 271 14.95 3.62 -3.11
CA GLY A 271 16.38 3.72 -3.36
C GLY A 271 17.25 3.37 -2.16
N GLU A 272 16.76 3.46 -0.93
CA GLU A 272 17.38 2.85 0.25
C GLU A 272 17.40 1.33 0.09
N TYR A 273 16.26 0.73 -0.26
CA TYR A 273 16.14 -0.70 -0.48
C TYR A 273 17.16 -1.20 -1.51
N PHE A 274 17.17 -0.65 -2.74
CA PHE A 274 18.11 -1.11 -3.77
C PHE A 274 19.57 -0.82 -3.43
N ARG A 275 19.90 0.28 -2.75
CA ARG A 275 21.29 0.53 -2.32
C ARG A 275 21.75 -0.48 -1.28
N ASN A 276 20.91 -0.80 -0.30
CA ASN A 276 21.20 -1.83 0.69
C ASN A 276 21.42 -3.20 0.03
N ARG A 277 20.54 -3.58 -0.92
CA ARG A 277 20.68 -4.82 -1.72
C ARG A 277 22.02 -4.90 -2.46
N LEU A 278 22.52 -3.77 -2.94
CA LEU A 278 23.80 -3.66 -3.65
C LEU A 278 25.02 -3.46 -2.72
N GLY A 279 24.83 -3.44 -1.40
CA GLY A 279 25.90 -3.16 -0.43
C GLY A 279 26.42 -1.72 -0.50
N LEU A 280 25.62 -0.78 -1.02
CA LEU A 280 25.98 0.62 -1.17
C LEU A 280 25.45 1.47 0.00
N PRO A 281 26.20 2.49 0.46
CA PRO A 281 25.69 3.45 1.43
C PRO A 281 24.47 4.22 0.93
N ASN A 282 23.62 4.66 1.86
CA ASN A 282 22.52 5.58 1.56
C ASN A 282 23.03 6.83 0.81
N GLY A 283 22.34 7.17 -0.29
CA GLY A 283 22.63 8.31 -1.14
C GLY A 283 23.78 8.09 -2.13
N ALA A 284 24.43 6.93 -2.13
CA ALA A 284 25.49 6.63 -3.10
C ALA A 284 24.97 6.66 -4.54
N TYR A 285 25.84 7.05 -5.46
CA TYR A 285 25.58 6.88 -6.89
C TYR A 285 25.70 5.39 -7.23
N VAL A 286 24.70 4.84 -7.91
CA VAL A 286 24.71 3.46 -8.39
C VAL A 286 25.38 3.44 -9.76
N HIS A 287 26.52 2.77 -9.87
CA HIS A 287 27.24 2.54 -11.11
C HIS A 287 26.73 1.27 -11.81
N THR A 288 26.91 1.19 -13.13
CA THR A 288 26.60 -0.06 -13.88
C THR A 288 27.41 -1.24 -13.34
N SER A 289 28.65 -1.00 -12.91
CA SER A 289 29.49 -2.00 -12.26
C SER A 289 28.87 -2.58 -10.99
N ASP A 290 28.09 -1.80 -10.23
CA ASP A 290 27.48 -2.27 -8.99
C ASP A 290 26.42 -3.34 -9.29
N LEU A 291 25.60 -3.13 -10.32
CA LEU A 291 24.63 -4.12 -10.79
C LEU A 291 25.31 -5.35 -11.41
N ILE A 292 26.37 -5.15 -12.20
CA ILE A 292 27.13 -6.26 -12.80
C ILE A 292 27.79 -7.11 -11.72
N ASN A 293 28.44 -6.48 -10.74
CA ASN A 293 29.09 -7.16 -9.62
C ASN A 293 28.07 -7.84 -8.70
N TYR A 294 26.90 -7.23 -8.52
CA TYR A 294 25.78 -7.87 -7.84
C TYR A 294 25.34 -9.15 -8.55
N GLY A 295 25.43 -9.18 -9.89
CA GLY A 295 25.09 -10.33 -10.73
C GLY A 295 23.73 -10.20 -11.43
N ARG A 296 23.08 -9.03 -11.34
CA ARG A 296 21.75 -8.79 -11.91
C ARG A 296 21.50 -7.33 -12.24
N THR A 297 20.87 -7.06 -13.39
CA THR A 297 20.65 -5.70 -13.93
C THR A 297 19.18 -5.32 -14.13
N ASP A 298 18.27 -6.18 -13.68
CA ASP A 298 16.83 -6.06 -13.79
C ASP A 298 16.17 -6.57 -12.51
N VAL A 299 14.87 -6.33 -12.39
CA VAL A 299 14.04 -6.89 -11.32
C VAL A 299 12.84 -7.59 -11.93
N SER A 300 12.46 -8.75 -11.38
CA SER A 300 11.26 -9.48 -11.77
C SER A 300 10.08 -9.07 -10.91
N PHE A 301 8.90 -9.00 -11.50
CA PHE A 301 7.64 -8.93 -10.76
C PHE A 301 6.75 -10.10 -11.13
N ILE A 302 6.12 -10.72 -10.13
CA ILE A 302 5.13 -11.77 -10.29
C ILE A 302 3.82 -11.29 -9.68
N LYS A 303 2.74 -11.33 -10.46
CA LYS A 303 1.41 -10.93 -9.99
C LYS A 303 0.80 -12.06 -9.14
N ILE A 304 0.58 -11.81 -7.85
CA ILE A 304 -0.08 -12.75 -6.93
C ILE A 304 -1.60 -12.58 -7.09
N ASP A 305 -2.06 -11.35 -6.93
CA ASP A 305 -3.41 -10.93 -7.21
C ASP A 305 -3.44 -9.48 -7.72
N ASP A 306 -4.59 -8.84 -7.62
CA ASP A 306 -4.84 -7.50 -8.13
C ASP A 306 -4.25 -6.36 -7.31
N GLU A 307 -3.90 -6.60 -6.04
CA GLU A 307 -3.29 -5.64 -5.11
C GLU A 307 -1.98 -6.15 -4.49
N GLN A 308 -1.59 -7.42 -4.71
CA GLN A 308 -0.37 -8.05 -4.19
C GLN A 308 0.54 -8.59 -5.31
N TYR A 309 1.84 -8.34 -5.18
CA TYR A 309 2.87 -8.78 -6.10
C TYR A 309 4.07 -9.31 -5.33
N TYR A 310 4.85 -10.16 -5.98
CA TYR A 310 6.18 -10.54 -5.54
C TYR A 310 7.22 -9.86 -6.41
N MET A 311 8.28 -9.33 -5.80
CA MET A 311 9.39 -8.69 -6.50
C MET A 311 10.68 -9.43 -6.21
N ASP A 312 11.27 -9.99 -7.26
CA ASP A 312 12.50 -10.74 -7.17
C ASP A 312 13.66 -9.97 -7.75
N PHE A 313 14.61 -9.62 -6.87
CA PHE A 313 15.91 -9.08 -7.22
C PHE A 313 17.05 -10.02 -6.80
N SER A 314 16.77 -11.28 -6.48
CA SER A 314 17.79 -12.26 -6.09
C SER A 314 18.73 -12.58 -7.26
N ILE A 315 19.91 -13.11 -6.93
CA ILE A 315 20.78 -13.75 -7.91
C ILE A 315 20.54 -15.26 -7.85
N ASN A 316 20.37 -15.90 -9.00
CA ASN A 316 20.42 -17.34 -9.06
C ASN A 316 21.86 -17.75 -8.72
N THR A 317 22.11 -18.08 -7.45
CA THR A 317 23.27 -18.89 -7.11
C THR A 317 22.99 -20.28 -7.66
N GLU A 318 23.41 -20.53 -8.89
CA GLU A 318 23.72 -21.91 -9.30
C GLU A 318 24.81 -22.41 -8.35
N SER A 319 24.39 -23.22 -7.38
CA SER A 319 25.25 -24.09 -6.58
C SER A 319 25.86 -25.18 -7.44
#